data_AF-A0A7K9WK86-F1
#
_entry.id   AF-A0A7K9WK86-F1
#
_cell.length_a   1.000
_cell.length_b   1.000
_cell.length_c   1.000
_cell.angle_alpha   90.00
_cell.angle_beta   90.00
_cell.angle_gamma   90.00
#
_symmetry.space_group_name_H-M   'P 1'
#
loop_
_entity.id
_entity.type
_entity.pdbx_description
1 polymer ?
#
loop_
_entity_poly.entity_id
_entity_poly.type
_entity_poly.pdbx_seq_one_letter_code
_entity_poly.pdbx_strand_id
1 'polypeptide(L)'
;EGRVAEEAEEVFRSYAFYRYQQEREERGAELPPDPEIEQIRQELESTGSQVGQRLAIIGDDIYKRYDAEFRTMLESLQLTREN
;
A
#
# COMPACT_ATOMS: atom_id res chain seq x y z
N GLU A 1 21.45 12.23 -3.02
CA GLU A 1 20.08 11.94 -3.51
C GLU A 1 19.79 10.44 -3.63
N GLY A 2 20.70 9.58 -4.13
CA GLY A 2 20.43 8.14 -4.30
C GLY A 2 19.99 7.33 -3.05
N ARG A 3 20.45 7.67 -1.84
CA ARG A 3 20.07 6.93 -0.61
C ARG A 3 18.57 7.04 -0.26
N VAL A 4 17.95 8.18 -0.59
CA VAL A 4 16.53 8.41 -0.28
C VAL A 4 15.63 7.59 -1.21
N ALA A 5 16.07 7.31 -2.44
CA ALA A 5 15.30 6.51 -3.38
C ALA A 5 15.21 5.04 -2.95
N GLU A 6 16.33 4.46 -2.50
CA GLU A 6 16.37 3.08 -1.98
C GLU A 6 15.57 2.94 -0.67
N GLU A 7 15.71 3.90 0.24
CA GLU A 7 14.92 3.93 1.49
C GLU A 7 13.42 4.12 1.21
N ALA A 8 13.05 4.89 0.18
CA ALA A 8 11.65 5.08 -0.19
C ALA A 8 10.99 3.80 -0.72
N GLU A 9 11.73 2.97 -1.46
CA GLU A 9 11.22 1.69 -1.94
C GLU A 9 10.86 0.75 -0.77
N GLU A 10 11.74 0.65 0.22
CA GLU A 10 11.50 -0.15 1.42
C GLU A 10 10.27 0.35 2.22
N VAL A 11 10.18 1.66 2.42
CA VAL A 11 9.03 2.28 3.10
C VAL A 11 7.73 2.00 2.34
N PHE A 12 7.75 2.12 1.01
CA PHE A 12 6.58 1.89 0.17
C PHE A 12 6.12 0.43 0.21
N ARG A 13 7.05 -0.53 0.07
CA ARG A 13 6.75 -1.97 0.15
C ARG A 13 6.06 -2.32 1.47
N SER A 14 6.62 -1.83 2.59
CA SER A 14 6.00 -2.01 3.91
C SER A 14 4.62 -1.36 4.02
N TYR A 15 4.50 -0.11 3.58
CA TYR A 15 3.21 0.60 3.57
C TYR A 15 2.13 -0.18 2.80
N ALA A 16 2.44 -0.61 1.58
CA ALA A 16 1.52 -1.36 0.72
C ALA A 16 1.08 -2.67 1.37
N PHE A 17 2.02 -3.42 1.98
CA PHE A 17 1.71 -4.65 2.69
C PHE A 17 0.75 -4.42 3.87
N TYR A 18 1.05 -3.48 4.77
CA TYR A 18 0.20 -3.24 5.93
C TYR A 18 -1.16 -2.67 5.55
N ARG A 19 -1.24 -1.82 4.52
CA ARG A 19 -2.52 -1.32 4.02
C ARG A 19 -3.37 -2.42 3.41
N TYR A 20 -2.77 -3.29 2.59
CA TYR A 20 -3.46 -4.45 2.03
C TYR A 20 -3.99 -5.40 3.11
N GLN A 21 -3.19 -5.70 4.14
CA GLN A 21 -3.66 -6.52 5.27
C GLN A 21 -4.85 -5.87 6.01
N GLN A 22 -4.79 -4.56 6.26
CA GLN A 22 -5.90 -3.85 6.89
C GLN A 22 -7.17 -3.88 6.02
N GLU A 23 -7.05 -3.68 4.71
CA GLU A 23 -8.20 -3.77 3.80
C GLU A 23 -8.79 -5.16 3.71
N ARG A 24 -7.95 -6.20 3.79
CA ARG A 24 -8.38 -7.60 3.88
C ARG A 24 -9.14 -7.87 5.17
N GLU A 25 -8.72 -7.29 6.29
CA GLU A 25 -9.45 -7.39 7.56
C GLU A 25 -10.80 -6.62 7.53
N GLU A 26 -10.83 -5.44 6.92
CA GLU A 26 -12.01 -4.59 6.84
C GLU A 26 -13.07 -5.10 5.84
N ARG A 27 -12.64 -5.56 4.66
CA ARG A 27 -13.51 -5.90 3.52
C ARG A 27 -13.56 -7.41 3.22
N GLY A 28 -12.68 -8.19 3.84
CA GLY A 28 -12.69 -9.64 3.74
C GLY A 28 -12.58 -10.14 2.30
N ALA A 29 -13.57 -10.94 1.89
CA ALA A 29 -13.61 -11.62 0.61
C ALA A 29 -13.86 -10.71 -0.60
N GLU A 30 -14.21 -9.44 -0.40
CA GLU A 30 -14.42 -8.47 -1.49
C GLU A 30 -13.10 -7.98 -2.10
N LEU A 31 -11.99 -8.09 -1.38
CA LEU A 31 -10.67 -7.71 -1.88
C LEU A 31 -10.02 -8.92 -2.57
N PRO A 32 -9.71 -8.83 -3.88
CA PRO A 32 -9.00 -9.91 -4.57
C PRO A 32 -7.61 -10.11 -3.94
N PRO A 33 -7.11 -11.35 -3.91
CA PRO A 33 -5.77 -11.62 -3.42
C PRO A 33 -4.73 -10.97 -4.34
N ASP A 34 -3.76 -10.27 -3.74
CA ASP A 34 -2.61 -9.69 -4.43
C ASP A 34 -1.33 -10.47 -4.08
N PRO A 35 -0.90 -11.42 -4.93
CA PRO A 35 0.26 -12.25 -4.64
C PRO A 35 1.57 -11.45 -4.66
N GLU A 36 1.64 -10.30 -5.33
CA GLU A 36 2.84 -9.45 -5.34
C GLU A 36 3.02 -8.81 -3.96
N ILE A 37 1.94 -8.27 -3.39
CA ILE A 37 1.98 -7.68 -2.04
C ILE A 37 2.19 -8.76 -0.96
N GLU A 38 1.59 -9.94 -1.09
CA GLU A 38 1.75 -11.02 -0.11
C GLU A 38 3.19 -11.54 0.02
N GLN A 39 3.97 -11.47 -1.07
CA GLN A 39 5.38 -11.87 -1.07
C GLN A 39 6.29 -10.90 -0.30
N ILE A 40 5.89 -9.63 -0.14
CA ILE A 40 6.67 -8.57 0.55
C ILE A 40 6.94 -8.92 2.03
N ARG A 41 6.12 -9.77 2.66
CA ARG A 41 6.20 -10.13 4.08
C ARG A 41 7.60 -10.58 4.54
N GLN A 42 8.40 -11.15 3.66
CA GLN A 42 9.74 -11.67 3.99
C GLN A 42 10.80 -10.59 4.24
N GLU A 43 10.51 -9.31 3.94
CA GLU A 43 11.50 -8.23 3.93
C GLU A 43 11.31 -7.16 5.03
N LEU A 44 10.38 -7.35 5.99
CA LEU A 44 9.84 -6.25 6.81
C LEU A 44 10.50 -5.99 8.18
N GLU A 45 11.74 -6.42 8.43
CA GLU A 45 12.37 -6.30 9.77
C GLU A 45 13.21 -5.01 9.99
N SER A 46 13.20 -4.09 9.03
CA SER A 46 14.04 -2.88 9.04
C SER A 46 13.39 -1.63 9.64
N THR A 47 14.19 -0.56 9.81
CA THR A 47 13.68 0.76 10.21
C THR A 47 12.75 1.38 9.17
N GLY A 48 13.05 1.26 7.87
CA GLY A 48 12.15 1.71 6.79
C GLY A 48 10.81 0.98 6.83
N SER A 49 10.84 -0.30 7.19
CA SER A 49 9.62 -1.10 7.36
C SER A 49 8.72 -0.58 8.49
N GLN A 50 9.30 -0.16 9.62
CA GLN A 50 8.54 0.44 10.71
C GLN A 50 7.92 1.79 10.31
N VAL A 51 8.61 2.57 9.47
CA VAL A 51 8.07 3.82 8.94
C VAL A 51 6.87 3.53 8.03
N GLY A 52 6.99 2.60 7.09
CA GLY A 52 5.89 2.20 6.20
C GLY A 52 4.66 1.70 6.95
N GLN A 53 4.87 0.86 7.98
CA GLN A 53 3.80 0.40 8.86
C GLN A 53 3.08 1.56 9.55
N ARG A 54 3.83 2.50 10.13
CA ARG A 54 3.23 3.65 10.81
C ARG A 54 2.44 4.53 9.84
N LEU A 55 2.95 4.73 8.63
CA LEU A 55 2.25 5.46 7.57
C LEU A 55 0.93 4.78 7.19
N ALA A 56 0.88 3.44 7.13
CA ALA A 56 -0.34 2.70 6.85
C ALA A 56 -1.39 2.90 7.95
N ILE A 57 -0.96 2.88 9.22
CA ILE A 57 -1.82 3.07 10.39
C ILE A 57 -2.38 4.50 10.45
N ILE A 58 -1.52 5.53 10.35
CA ILE A 58 -1.95 6.93 10.50
C ILE A 58 -2.63 7.48 9.24
N GLY A 59 -2.33 6.90 8.08
CA GLY A 59 -2.84 7.35 6.79
C GLY A 59 -4.33 7.04 6.61
N ASP A 60 -4.89 6.12 7.39
CA ASP A 60 -6.25 5.60 7.22
C ASP A 60 -7.34 6.69 7.29
N ASP A 61 -7.27 7.59 8.28
CA ASP A 61 -8.28 8.66 8.46
C ASP A 61 -8.23 9.73 7.37
N ILE A 62 -7.05 9.98 6.81
CA ILE A 62 -6.88 10.92 5.69
C ILE A 62 -7.31 10.21 4.40
N TYR A 63 -6.84 8.99 4.18
CA TYR A 63 -7.13 8.16 3.02
C TYR A 63 -8.64 7.97 2.83
N LYS A 64 -9.39 7.66 3.89
CA LYS A 64 -10.85 7.50 3.86
C LYS A 64 -11.60 8.70 3.27
N ARG A 65 -11.07 9.93 3.40
CA ARG A 65 -11.69 11.14 2.83
C ARG A 65 -11.55 11.22 1.31
N TYR A 66 -10.50 10.60 0.76
CA TYR A 66 -10.17 10.66 -0.66
C TYR A 66 -10.40 9.34 -1.40
N ASP A 67 -10.63 8.23 -0.68
CA ASP A 67 -10.78 6.87 -1.24
C ASP A 67 -11.81 6.80 -2.37
N ALA A 68 -12.99 7.43 -2.20
CA ALA A 68 -14.03 7.44 -3.22
C ALA A 68 -13.62 8.19 -4.51
N GLU A 69 -12.91 9.31 -4.35
CA GLU A 69 -12.40 10.11 -5.47
C GLU A 69 -11.30 9.34 -6.21
N PHE A 70 -10.34 8.77 -5.47
CA PHE A 70 -9.27 7.96 -6.04
C PHE A 70 -9.81 6.73 -6.78
N ARG A 71 -10.79 6.01 -6.23
CA ARG A 71 -11.43 4.87 -6.94
C ARG A 71 -12.08 5.31 -8.25
N THR A 72 -12.83 6.41 -8.22
CA THR A 72 -13.47 6.94 -9.43
C THR A 72 -12.44 7.33 -10.48
N MET A 73 -11.33 7.96 -10.06
CA MET A 73 -10.22 8.28 -10.96
C MET A 73 -9.57 7.01 -11.54
N LEU A 74 -9.27 6.00 -10.73
CA LEU A 74 -8.68 4.74 -11.18
C LEU A 74 -9.59 3.98 -12.16
N GLU A 75 -10.89 3.95 -11.91
CA GLU A 75 -11.89 3.36 -12.82
C GLU A 75 -11.92 4.09 -14.17
N SER A 76 -11.80 5.43 -14.15
CA SER A 76 -11.80 6.25 -15.37
C SER A 76 -10.54 6.07 -16.23
N LEU A 77 -9.41 5.71 -15.60
CA LEU A 77 -8.12 5.58 -16.27
C LEU A 77 -7.97 4.28 -17.07
N GLN A 78 -8.82 3.27 -16.82
CA GLN A 78 -8.74 1.95 -17.46
C GLN A 78 -7.30 1.39 -17.44
N LEU A 79 -6.70 1.37 -16.25
CA LEU A 79 -5.30 0.98 -16.07
C LEU A 79 -5.01 -0.39 -16.67
N THR A 80 -3.91 -0.47 -17.40
CA THR A 80 -3.33 -1.72 -17.88
C THR A 80 -1.86 -1.76 -17.45
N ARG A 81 -1.16 -2.84 -17.76
CA ARG A 81 0.28 -2.90 -17.48
C ARG A 81 1.08 -1.80 -18.21
N GLU A 82 0.54 -1.25 -19.29
CA GLU A 82 1.22 -0.25 -20.13
C GLU A 82 0.81 1.20 -19.80
N ASN A 83 -0.27 1.44 -19.05
CA ASN A 83 -0.81 2.76 -18.74
C ASN A 83 -1.36 2.89 -17.32
#